data_AF-A0A5R9KS55-F1
#
_entry.id   AF-A0A5R9KS55-F1
#
_cell.length_a   1.000
_cell.length_b   1.000
_cell.length_c   1.000
_cell.angle_alpha   90.00
_cell.angle_beta   90.00
_cell.angle_gamma   90.00
#
_symmetry.space_group_name_H-M   'P 1'
#
loop_
_entity.id
_entity.type
_entity.pdbx_description
1 polymer ?
#
loop_
_entity_poly.entity_id
_entity_poly.type
_entity_poly.pdbx_seq_one_letter_code
_entity_poly.pdbx_strand_id
1 'polypeptide(L)' 'MREKLKQLIAEHLIRRGQLKVALHNRDSLGMLTESERDEYLDEINDIDKSIETLTEILKAI' A
#
# COMPACT_ATOMS: atom_id res chain seq x y z
N MET A 1 -5.10 14.80 16.66
CA MET A 1 -3.90 14.00 16.30
C MET A 1 -4.31 12.59 15.88
N ARG A 2 -4.99 11.84 16.76
CA ARG A 2 -5.55 10.51 16.48
C ARG A 2 -6.37 10.43 15.18
N GLU A 3 -7.25 11.40 14.94
CA GLU A 3 -8.09 11.44 13.72
C GLU A 3 -7.27 11.63 12.43
N LYS A 4 -6.24 12.48 12.47
CA LYS A 4 -5.34 12.68 11.32
C LYS A 4 -4.55 11.41 11.00
N LEU A 5 -4.10 10.66 12.03
CA LEU A 5 -3.42 9.38 11.84
C LEU A 5 -4.35 8.32 11.24
N LYS A 6 -5.60 8.23 11.71
CA LYS A 6 -6.60 7.33 11.10
C LYS A 6 -6.85 7.66 9.64
N GLN A 7 -6.95 8.96 9.31
CA GLN A 7 -7.13 9.39 7.93
C GLN A 7 -5.92 8.98 7.06
N LEU A 8 -4.69 9.21 7.55
CA LEU A 8 -3.49 8.82 6.82
C LEU A 8 -3.40 7.29 6.62
N ILE A 9 -3.74 6.50 7.64
CA ILE A 9 -3.84 5.02 7.52
C ILE A 9 -4.87 4.64 6.45
N ALA A 10 -6.04 5.30 6.42
CA ALA A 10 -7.06 5.04 5.42
C ALA A 10 -6.58 5.37 4.01
N GLU A 11 -5.88 6.49 3.82
CA GLU A 11 -5.27 6.88 2.54
C GLU A 11 -4.26 5.82 2.04
N HIS A 12 -3.40 5.33 2.94
CA HIS A 12 -2.46 4.24 2.62
C HIS A 12 -3.19 2.93 2.26
N LEU A 13 -4.24 2.55 3.00
CA LEU A 13 -5.03 1.35 2.70
C LEU A 13 -5.70 1.43 1.32
N ILE A 14 -6.25 2.60 0.97
CA ILE A 14 -6.85 2.86 -0.35
C ILE A 14 -5.78 2.72 -1.43
N ARG A 15 -4.63 3.37 -1.26
CA ARG A 15 -3.52 3.32 -2.23
C ARG A 15 -3.03 1.88 -2.44
N ARG A 16 -2.84 1.13 -1.35
CA ARG A 16 -2.48 -0.30 -1.41
C ARG A 16 -3.50 -1.10 -2.21
N GLY A 17 -4.79 -0.89 -1.97
CA GLY A 17 -5.87 -1.55 -2.72
C GLY A 17 -5.80 -1.24 -4.21
N GLN A 18 -5.60 0.02 -4.57
CA GLN A 18 -5.44 0.45 -5.97
C GLN A 18 -4.24 -0.22 -6.65
N LEU A 19 -3.09 -0.31 -5.97
CA LEU A 19 -1.90 -0.97 -6.50
C LEU A 19 -2.10 -2.46 -6.71
N LYS A 20 -2.74 -3.16 -5.76
CA LYS A 20 -3.06 -4.59 -5.91
C LYS A 20 -3.97 -4.86 -7.10
N VAL A 21 -4.98 -4.00 -7.31
CA VAL A 21 -5.87 -4.09 -8.47
C VAL A 21 -5.11 -3.82 -9.75
N ALA A 22 -4.27 -2.78 -9.79
CA ALA A 22 -3.46 -2.46 -10.96
C ALA A 22 -2.49 -3.59 -11.32
N LEU A 23 -1.78 -4.13 -10.33
CA LEU A 23 -0.88 -5.28 -10.49
C LEU A 23 -1.64 -6.48 -11.06
N HIS A 24 -2.75 -6.88 -10.44
CA HIS A 24 -3.55 -8.01 -10.90
C HIS A 24 -4.07 -7.82 -12.34
N ASN A 25 -4.59 -6.64 -12.66
CA ASN A 25 -5.12 -6.34 -13.99
C ASN A 25 -4.01 -6.35 -15.05
N ARG A 26 -2.84 -5.79 -14.76
CA ARG A 26 -1.72 -5.77 -15.73
C ARG A 26 -1.07 -7.14 -15.88
N ASP A 27 -0.97 -7.89 -14.78
CA ASP A 27 -0.43 -9.25 -14.78
C ASP A 27 -1.33 -10.21 -15.59
N SER A 28 -2.65 -10.15 -15.36
CA SER A 28 -3.62 -10.96 -16.12
C SER A 28 -3.66 -10.65 -17.61
N LEU A 29 -3.29 -9.44 -18.01
CA LEU A 29 -3.14 -9.05 -19.42
C LEU A 29 -1.76 -9.40 -20.00
N GLY A 30 -0.85 -9.96 -19.20
CA GLY A 30 0.53 -10.24 -19.61
C GLY A 30 1.34 -8.98 -19.94
N MET A 31 0.95 -7.84 -19.36
CA MET A 31 1.52 -6.51 -19.66
C MET A 31 2.62 -6.09 -18.69
N LEU A 32 3.04 -6.97 -17.77
CA LEU A 32 4.10 -6.68 -16.81
C LEU A 32 5.37 -7.43 -17.17
N THR A 33 6.46 -6.69 -17.21
CA THR A 33 7.80 -7.25 -17.04
C THR A 33 8.01 -7.68 -15.58
N GLU A 34 9.01 -8.52 -15.33
CA GLU A 34 9.41 -8.91 -13.97
C GLU A 34 9.80 -7.68 -13.13
N SER A 35 10.55 -6.75 -13.72
CA SER A 35 10.92 -5.49 -13.07
C SER A 35 9.70 -4.65 -12.66
N GLU A 36 8.72 -4.49 -13.55
CA GLU A 36 7.51 -3.72 -13.21
C GLU A 36 6.67 -4.42 -12.13
N ARG A 37 6.61 -5.76 -12.16
CA ARG A 37 5.95 -6.54 -11.10
C ARG A 37 6.64 -6.31 -9.76
N ASP A 38 7.97 -6.37 -9.73
CA ASP A 38 8.75 -6.15 -8.52
C ASP A 38 8.56 -4.73 -7.97
N GLU A 39 8.53 -3.71 -8.83
CA GLU A 39 8.22 -2.33 -8.43
C GLU A 39 6.85 -2.21 -7.75
N TYR A 40 5.80 -2.86 -8.29
CA TYR A 40 4.49 -2.89 -7.65
C TYR A 40 4.54 -3.57 -6.28
N LEU A 41 5.28 -4.67 -6.16
CA LEU A 41 5.38 -5.42 -4.91
C LEU A 41 6.16 -4.64 -3.85
N ASP A 42 7.23 -3.94 -4.24
CA ASP A 42 8.01 -3.07 -3.38
C ASP A 42 7.17 -1.89 -2.87
N GLU A 43 6.42 -1.20 -3.75
CA GLU A 43 5.53 -0.11 -3.33
C GLU A 43 4.44 -0.61 -2.37
N ILE A 44 3.86 -1.79 -2.63
CA ILE A 44 2.87 -2.41 -1.72
C ILE A 44 3.50 -2.71 -0.36
N ASN A 45 4.71 -3.27 -0.33
CA ASN A 45 5.42 -3.62 0.89
C ASN A 45 5.75 -2.37 1.74
N ASP A 46 6.19 -1.30 1.11
CA ASP A 46 6.51 -0.05 1.81
C ASP A 46 5.26 0.64 2.36
N ILE A 47 4.13 0.55 1.65
CA ILE A 47 2.84 0.98 2.19
C ILE A 47 2.43 0.13 3.40
N ASP A 48 2.62 -1.19 3.35
CA ASP A 48 2.29 -2.08 4.47
C ASP A 48 3.12 -1.74 5.72
N LYS A 49 4.43 -1.51 5.59
CA LYS A 49 5.30 -1.02 6.68
C LYS A 49 4.86 0.34 7.23
N SER A 50 4.42 1.25 6.34
CA SER A 50 3.94 2.57 6.73
C SER A 50 2.65 2.47 7.55
N ILE A 51 1.71 1.62 7.13
CA ILE A 51 0.47 1.36 7.88
C ILE A 51 0.78 0.76 9.26
N GLU A 52 1.70 -0.20 9.33
CA GLU A 52 2.12 -0.81 10.59
C GLU A 52 2.68 0.25 11.55
N THR A 53 3.65 1.04 11.09
CA THR A 53 4.25 2.14 11.87
C THR A 53 3.21 3.14 12.37
N LEU A 54 2.31 3.59 11.48
CA LEU A 54 1.25 4.55 11.84
C LEU A 54 0.26 3.94 12.85
N THR A 55 -0.01 2.64 12.74
CA THR A 55 -0.89 1.93 13.66
C THR A 55 -0.25 1.79 15.04
N GLU A 56 1.06 1.53 15.12
CA GLU A 56 1.81 1.51 16.38
C GLU A 56 1.78 2.89 17.05
N ILE A 57 2.07 3.96 16.30
CA ILE A 57 1.98 5.33 16.80
C ILE A 57 0.56 5.63 17.31
N LEU A 58 -0.48 5.24 16.56
CA LEU A 58 -1.88 5.43 16.94
C LEU A 58 -2.26 4.73 18.23
N LYS A 59 -1.68 3.55 18.50
CA LYS A 59 -1.89 2.78 19.74
C LYS A 59 -1.15 3.40 20.93
N ALA A 60 -0.02 4.06 20.69
CA ALA A 60 0.82 4.66 21.73
C ALA A 60 0.31 6.02 22.25
N ILE A 61 -0.57 6.69 21.48
CA ILE A 61 -1.21 7.97 21.85
C ILE A 61 -2.65 7.78 22.32
#